data_AF-A0A4Q4D7M2-F1
#
_entry.id   AF-A0A4Q4D7M2-F1
#
_cell.length_a   1.000
_cell.length_b   1.000
_cell.length_c   1.000
_cell.angle_alpha   90.00
_cell.angle_beta   90.00
_cell.angle_gamma   90.00
#
_symmetry.space_group_name_H-M   'P 1'
#
loop_
_entity.id
_entity.type
_entity.pdbx_description
1 polymer ?
#
loop_
_entity_poly.entity_id
_entity_poly.type
_entity_poly.pdbx_seq_one_letter_code
_entity_poly.pdbx_strand_id
1 'polypeptide(L)'
;MLSKTLSNTILTDYLAASTGDDNIERMDGYTVTAPKDSMSQIKMYTPYMIAAKDLDADVDLARLDEALERAKGYYELIAETAGDDASRRVLRFNIGAFRNNYGLADLSKMRLVFHAIRVGQTTEEGLTMDAELDGFGKPASKPKTGVDIGRSHDVPETPEASPAPTLDVYDVLLAGVDHGH
;
A
#
# COMPACT_ATOMS: atom_id res chain seq x y z
N MET A 1 -7.74 23.39 19.88
CA MET A 1 -8.81 22.53 20.44
C MET A 1 -9.91 22.23 19.42
N LEU A 2 -10.41 23.21 18.64
CA LEU A 2 -11.43 22.95 17.60
C LEU A 2 -11.04 21.89 16.55
N SER A 3 -9.78 21.83 16.08
CA SER A 3 -9.39 20.84 15.05
C SER A 3 -9.41 19.41 15.57
N LYS A 4 -8.96 19.18 16.82
CA LYS A 4 -9.01 17.85 17.44
C LYS A 4 -10.45 17.38 17.63
N THR A 5 -11.35 18.27 18.03
CA THR A 5 -12.77 17.94 18.18
C THR A 5 -13.40 17.63 16.82
N LEU A 6 -13.19 18.47 15.80
CA LEU A 6 -13.71 18.24 14.45
C LEU A 6 -13.17 16.94 13.83
N SER A 7 -11.86 16.70 13.95
CA SER A 7 -11.21 15.50 13.42
C SER A 7 -11.58 14.22 14.17
N ASN A 8 -12.03 14.30 15.43
CA ASN A 8 -12.55 13.14 16.15
C ASN A 8 -14.02 12.90 15.82
N THR A 9 -14.84 13.96 15.65
CA THR A 9 -16.22 13.84 15.20
C THR A 9 -16.31 13.24 13.81
N ILE A 10 -15.54 13.75 12.84
CA ILE A 10 -15.47 13.18 11.48
C ILE A 10 -15.03 11.71 11.52
N LEU A 11 -14.04 11.37 12.36
CA LEU A 11 -13.55 10.00 12.49
C LEU A 11 -14.61 9.07 13.09
N THR A 12 -15.35 9.54 14.09
CA THR A 12 -16.39 8.76 14.77
C THR A 12 -17.60 8.58 13.87
N ASP A 13 -17.99 9.61 13.14
CA ASP A 13 -19.08 9.58 12.16
C ASP A 13 -18.73 8.67 10.97
N TYR A 14 -17.48 8.72 10.49
CA TYR A 14 -16.99 7.82 9.45
C TYR A 14 -16.96 6.37 9.93
N LEU A 15 -16.45 6.10 11.15
CA LEU A 15 -16.47 4.76 11.73
C LEU A 15 -17.90 4.23 11.86
N ALA A 16 -18.83 5.04 12.37
CA ALA A 16 -20.23 4.68 12.52
C ALA A 16 -20.90 4.39 11.16
N ALA A 17 -20.61 5.18 10.13
CA ALA A 17 -21.09 4.95 8.77
C ALA A 17 -20.45 3.73 8.11
N SER A 18 -19.17 3.46 8.39
CA SER A 18 -18.42 2.33 7.82
C SER A 18 -18.89 0.98 8.33
N THR A 19 -19.45 0.91 9.54
CA THR A 19 -20.00 -0.33 10.11
C THR A 19 -21.19 -0.90 9.33
N GLY A 20 -21.73 -0.19 8.33
CA GLY A 20 -22.80 -0.65 7.45
C GLY A 20 -22.54 -0.43 5.96
N ASP A 21 -21.32 -0.08 5.55
CA ASP A 21 -20.94 0.08 4.15
C ASP A 21 -20.17 -1.15 3.67
N ASP A 22 -20.79 -1.96 2.80
CA ASP A 22 -20.20 -3.17 2.22
C ASP A 22 -18.91 -2.89 1.42
N ASN A 23 -18.62 -1.64 1.07
CA ASN A 23 -17.40 -1.26 0.36
C ASN A 23 -16.19 -1.09 1.28
N ILE A 24 -16.39 -0.97 2.61
CA ILE A 24 -15.30 -0.80 3.58
C ILE A 24 -15.04 -2.15 4.26
N GLU A 25 -13.87 -2.71 3.97
CA GLU A 25 -13.44 -3.98 4.52
C GLU A 25 -12.64 -3.77 5.81
N ARG A 26 -13.10 -4.40 6.89
CA ARG A 26 -12.36 -4.48 8.16
C ARG A 26 -11.43 -5.68 8.12
N MET A 27 -10.13 -5.42 8.22
CA MET A 27 -9.06 -6.41 8.16
C MET A 27 -8.38 -6.50 9.54
N ASP A 28 -8.64 -7.60 10.24
CA ASP A 28 -8.07 -7.93 11.56
C ASP A 28 -7.12 -9.13 11.44
N GLY A 29 -6.07 -9.18 12.25
CA GLY A 29 -5.09 -10.26 12.26
C GLY A 29 -4.05 -10.20 11.14
N TYR A 30 -4.04 -9.13 10.35
CA TYR A 30 -3.06 -8.93 9.27
C TYR A 30 -1.76 -8.33 9.80
N THR A 31 -0.65 -8.86 9.31
CA THR A 31 0.67 -8.23 9.41
C THR A 31 1.02 -7.59 8.08
N VAL A 32 1.67 -6.42 8.12
CA VAL A 32 2.07 -5.68 6.91
C VAL A 32 3.57 -5.68 6.73
N THR A 33 4.03 -5.87 5.49
CA THR A 33 5.45 -5.85 5.13
C THR A 33 5.66 -5.05 3.85
N ALA A 34 6.84 -4.43 3.72
CA ALA A 34 7.20 -3.76 2.48
C ALA A 34 7.53 -4.81 1.41
N PRO A 35 6.95 -4.72 0.20
CA PRO A 35 7.33 -5.59 -0.91
C PRO A 35 8.83 -5.47 -1.18
N LYS A 36 9.46 -6.57 -1.59
CA LYS A 36 10.88 -6.58 -1.92
C LYS A 36 11.15 -5.68 -3.14
N ASP A 37 12.28 -4.98 -3.12
CA ASP A 37 12.76 -4.13 -4.21
C ASP A 37 11.76 -3.01 -4.59
N SER A 38 10.91 -2.58 -3.64
CA SER A 38 9.89 -1.54 -3.82
C SER A 38 10.31 -0.19 -3.24
N MET A 39 9.61 0.88 -3.67
CA MET A 39 9.75 2.21 -3.05
C MET A 39 9.48 2.17 -1.54
N SER A 40 8.48 1.39 -1.10
CA SER A 40 8.15 1.21 0.31
C SER A 40 9.30 0.62 1.11
N GLN A 41 10.02 -0.36 0.55
CA GLN A 41 11.19 -0.95 1.20
C GLN A 41 12.32 0.06 1.32
N ILE A 42 12.65 0.76 0.22
CA ILE A 42 13.68 1.80 0.23
C ILE A 42 13.33 2.85 1.29
N LYS A 43 12.12 3.41 1.26
CA LYS A 43 11.65 4.40 2.22
C LYS A 43 11.73 3.91 3.67
N MET A 44 11.41 2.65 3.91
CA MET A 44 11.46 2.03 5.24
C MET A 44 12.87 1.94 5.80
N TYR A 45 13.89 1.74 4.96
CA TYR A 45 15.27 1.51 5.39
C TYR A 45 16.22 2.72 5.23
N THR A 46 15.90 3.68 4.35
CA THR A 46 16.73 4.88 4.10
C THR A 46 17.17 5.61 5.39
N PRO A 47 16.32 5.84 6.41
CA PRO A 47 16.75 6.50 7.64
C PRO A 47 17.86 5.75 8.37
N TYR A 48 17.82 4.42 8.37
CA TYR A 48 18.85 3.58 9.00
C TYR A 48 20.15 3.59 8.20
N MET A 49 20.08 3.59 6.86
CA MET A 49 21.26 3.68 6.00
C MET A 49 22.01 5.01 6.19
N ILE A 50 21.27 6.13 6.25
CA ILE A 50 21.82 7.45 6.55
C ILE A 50 22.52 7.44 7.93
N ALA A 51 21.86 6.89 8.95
CA ALA A 51 22.38 6.83 10.30
C ALA A 51 23.62 5.93 10.42
N ALA A 52 23.63 4.80 9.71
CA ALA A 52 24.73 3.83 9.70
C ALA A 52 25.99 4.36 9.01
N LYS A 53 25.91 5.52 8.32
CA LYS A 53 26.96 6.03 7.42
C LYS A 53 27.42 4.97 6.40
N ASP A 54 26.49 4.12 5.97
CA ASP A 54 26.72 3.19 4.87
C ASP A 54 26.65 4.02 3.58
N LEU A 55 27.71 4.80 3.38
CA LEU A 55 27.81 5.97 2.52
C LEU A 55 28.86 5.78 1.42
N ASP A 56 29.19 4.53 1.08
CA ASP A 56 29.95 4.22 -0.14
C ASP A 56 29.07 4.36 -1.40
N ALA A 57 27.80 4.74 -1.25
CA ALA A 57 26.98 5.20 -2.35
C ALA A 57 27.33 6.65 -2.69
N ASP A 58 27.73 6.91 -3.94
CA ASP A 58 27.85 8.25 -4.56
C ASP A 58 26.48 8.97 -4.70
N VAL A 59 25.48 8.52 -3.93
CA VAL A 59 24.08 8.92 -3.99
C VAL A 59 23.73 9.59 -2.67
N ASP A 60 23.26 10.82 -2.76
CA ASP A 60 22.73 11.56 -1.62
C ASP A 60 21.38 10.94 -1.20
N LEU A 61 21.44 10.05 -0.20
CA LEU A 61 20.27 9.34 0.34
C LEU A 61 19.22 10.28 0.92
N ALA A 62 19.61 11.44 1.47
CA ALA A 62 18.66 12.42 1.99
C ALA A 62 17.87 13.08 0.85
N ARG A 63 18.55 13.42 -0.25
CA ARG A 63 17.89 13.90 -1.46
C ARG A 63 17.01 12.85 -2.13
N LEU A 64 17.44 11.59 -2.12
CA LEU A 64 16.62 10.49 -2.62
C LEU A 64 15.34 10.35 -1.80
N ASP A 65 15.44 10.37 -0.48
CA ASP A 65 14.30 10.27 0.43
C ASP A 65 13.28 11.39 0.18
N GLU A 66 13.78 12.62 0.07
CA GLU A 66 12.99 13.80 -0.29
C GLU A 66 12.34 13.71 -1.68
N ALA A 67 13.03 13.13 -2.66
CA ALA A 67 12.48 12.94 -4.00
C ALA A 67 11.35 11.90 -4.00
N LEU A 68 11.52 10.79 -3.25
CA LEU A 68 10.50 9.75 -3.12
C LEU A 68 9.24 10.28 -2.43
N GLU A 69 9.37 11.08 -1.36
CA GLU A 69 8.22 11.73 -0.71
C GLU A 69 7.44 12.66 -1.63
N ARG A 70 8.13 13.35 -2.55
CA ARG A 70 7.49 14.23 -3.53
C ARG A 70 6.89 13.46 -4.71
N ALA A 71 7.49 12.33 -5.08
CA ALA A 71 7.05 11.53 -6.22
C ALA A 71 5.78 10.73 -5.91
N LYS A 72 5.64 10.20 -4.69
CA LYS A 72 4.55 9.31 -4.31
C LYS A 72 3.93 9.72 -2.96
N GLY A 73 2.63 10.02 -2.99
CA GLY A 73 1.85 10.39 -1.79
C GLY A 73 1.37 9.20 -0.95
N TYR A 74 1.62 7.97 -1.40
CA TYR A 74 1.24 6.74 -0.73
C TYR A 74 2.28 5.66 -0.96
N TYR A 75 2.28 4.64 -0.11
CA TYR A 75 3.21 3.53 -0.18
C TYR A 75 2.45 2.22 -0.01
N GLU A 76 2.75 1.24 -0.87
CA GLU A 76 2.15 -0.08 -0.82
C GLU A 76 2.87 -0.99 0.19
N LEU A 77 2.11 -1.65 1.06
CA LEU A 77 2.56 -2.76 1.88
C LEU A 77 1.73 -4.01 1.56
N ILE A 78 2.36 -5.17 1.61
CA ILE A 78 1.66 -6.47 1.52
C ILE A 78 1.11 -6.78 2.91
N ALA A 79 -0.20 -6.98 2.98
CA ALA A 79 -0.89 -7.50 4.15
C ALA A 79 -1.13 -8.99 3.98
N GLU A 80 -0.75 -9.77 4.98
CA GLU A 80 -0.94 -11.22 5.03
C GLU A 80 -1.36 -11.66 6.43
N THR A 81 -2.13 -12.74 6.52
CA THR A 81 -2.43 -13.41 7.79
C THR A 81 -1.48 -14.59 7.98
N ALA A 82 -1.11 -14.86 9.24
CA ALA A 82 -0.15 -15.91 9.55
C ALA A 82 -0.64 -17.28 9.07
N GLY A 83 0.04 -17.86 8.07
CA GLY A 83 -0.24 -19.19 7.56
C GLY A 83 -1.22 -19.27 6.39
N ASP A 84 -1.60 -18.14 5.78
CA ASP A 84 -2.48 -18.14 4.59
C ASP A 84 -2.01 -17.14 3.52
N ASP A 85 -1.27 -17.64 2.53
CA ASP A 85 -0.84 -16.86 1.36
C ASP A 85 -2.02 -16.44 0.46
N ALA A 86 -3.16 -17.14 0.51
CA ALA A 86 -4.35 -16.75 -0.26
C ALA A 86 -5.02 -15.48 0.29
N SER A 87 -4.66 -15.07 1.51
CA SER A 87 -5.14 -13.84 2.14
C SER A 87 -4.34 -12.60 1.74
N ARG A 88 -3.29 -12.75 0.91
CA ARG A 88 -2.40 -11.65 0.53
C ARG A 88 -3.13 -10.54 -0.22
N ARG A 89 -2.91 -9.31 0.24
CA ARG A 89 -3.53 -8.10 -0.30
C ARG A 89 -2.54 -6.94 -0.22
N VAL A 90 -2.74 -5.92 -1.04
CA VAL A 90 -1.92 -4.72 -1.04
C VAL A 90 -2.67 -3.59 -0.33
N LEU A 91 -2.05 -3.02 0.69
CA LEU A 91 -2.56 -1.86 1.42
C LEU A 91 -1.76 -0.63 1.06
N ARG A 92 -2.45 0.41 0.57
CA ARG A 92 -1.85 1.72 0.27
C ARG A 92 -2.03 2.62 1.47
N PHE A 93 -0.90 3.09 2.00
CA PHE A 93 -0.84 3.99 3.14
C PHE A 93 -0.40 5.37 2.71
N ASN A 94 -1.21 6.38 2.99
CA ASN A 94 -0.79 7.77 2.90
C ASN A 94 0.08 8.11 4.12
N ILE A 95 1.41 8.19 3.94
CA ILE A 95 2.32 8.46 5.06
C ILE A 95 2.05 9.82 5.71
N GLY A 96 1.58 10.80 4.95
CA GLY A 96 1.19 12.12 5.47
C GLY A 96 -0.04 12.10 6.37
N ALA A 97 -0.82 11.01 6.38
CA ALA A 97 -2.02 10.86 7.20
C ALA A 97 -1.76 10.23 8.58
N PHE A 98 -0.55 9.73 8.87
CA PHE A 98 -0.27 9.07 10.13
C PHE A 98 -0.23 10.05 11.31
N ARG A 99 -1.19 9.87 12.23
CA ARG A 99 -1.16 10.56 13.52
C ARG A 99 -0.01 9.98 14.36
N ASN A 100 0.75 10.87 15.00
CA ASN A 100 1.90 10.54 15.86
C ASN A 100 3.21 10.19 15.15
N ASN A 101 3.36 10.55 13.87
CA ASN A 101 4.64 10.44 13.15
C ASN A 101 5.22 9.02 13.09
N TYR A 102 4.34 8.01 12.98
CA TYR A 102 4.76 6.64 12.70
C TYR A 102 5.26 6.50 11.27
N GLY A 103 6.36 5.78 11.09
CA GLY A 103 6.88 5.40 9.78
C GLY A 103 6.33 4.06 9.30
N LEU A 104 6.56 3.72 8.03
CA LEU A 104 6.18 2.41 7.46
C LEU A 104 6.77 1.24 8.28
N ALA A 105 7.98 1.42 8.81
CA ALA A 105 8.65 0.42 9.63
C ALA A 105 7.86 0.06 10.90
N ASP A 106 7.17 1.02 11.48
CA ASP A 106 6.44 0.83 12.73
C ASP A 106 5.17 -0.01 12.51
N LEU A 107 4.52 0.15 11.34
CA LEU A 107 3.30 -0.59 10.98
C LEU A 107 3.54 -2.10 10.96
N SER A 108 4.72 -2.52 10.47
CA SER A 108 5.10 -3.94 10.42
C SER A 108 5.25 -4.60 11.81
N LYS A 109 5.36 -3.79 12.87
CA LYS A 109 5.57 -4.24 14.26
C LYS A 109 4.32 -4.09 15.12
N MET A 110 3.22 -3.60 14.57
CA MET A 110 1.98 -3.35 15.30
C MET A 110 0.91 -4.36 14.92
N ARG A 111 0.05 -4.69 15.89
CA ARG A 111 -1.21 -5.40 15.62
C ARG A 111 -2.28 -4.33 15.42
N LEU A 112 -2.57 -4.04 14.16
CA LEU A 112 -3.53 -3.02 13.75
C LEU A 112 -4.76 -3.69 13.14
N VAL A 113 -5.89 -3.04 13.33
CA VAL A 113 -7.10 -3.29 12.56
C VAL A 113 -7.16 -2.24 11.46
N PHE A 114 -7.21 -2.69 10.21
CA PHE A 114 -7.30 -1.81 9.04
C PHE A 114 -8.74 -1.73 8.56
N HIS A 115 -9.20 -0.52 8.25
CA HIS A 115 -10.44 -0.28 7.53
C HIS A 115 -10.05 0.30 6.18
N ALA A 116 -10.35 -0.45 5.12
CA ALA A 116 -9.83 -0.15 3.79
C ALA A 116 -10.87 -0.40 2.70
N ILE A 117 -10.79 0.35 1.60
CA ILE A 117 -11.68 0.17 0.45
C ILE A 117 -10.89 -0.43 -0.69
N ARG A 118 -11.44 -1.44 -1.36
CA ARG A 118 -10.84 -2.04 -2.55
C ARG A 118 -10.89 -1.04 -3.71
N VAL A 119 -9.73 -0.75 -4.28
CA VAL A 119 -9.54 0.28 -5.32
C VAL A 119 -8.96 -0.27 -6.61
N GLY A 120 -8.44 -1.50 -6.61
CA GLY A 120 -7.89 -2.11 -7.81
C GLY A 120 -7.27 -3.47 -7.55
N GLN A 121 -6.43 -3.88 -8.50
CA GLN A 121 -5.69 -5.13 -8.49
C GLN A 121 -4.29 -4.92 -9.08
N THR A 122 -3.31 -5.64 -8.57
CA THR A 122 -1.92 -5.59 -9.06
C THR A 122 -1.25 -6.96 -8.89
N THR A 123 -0.04 -7.13 -9.41
CA THR A 123 0.82 -8.28 -9.11
C THR A 123 1.94 -7.84 -8.17
N GLU A 124 2.57 -8.77 -7.45
CA GLU A 124 3.74 -8.44 -6.61
C GLU A 124 4.87 -7.82 -7.43
N GLU A 125 5.09 -8.30 -8.65
CA GLU A 125 6.08 -7.74 -9.58
C GLU A 125 5.77 -6.29 -9.95
N GLY A 126 4.48 -5.94 -10.03
CA GLY A 126 4.02 -4.56 -10.29
C GLY A 126 4.29 -3.59 -9.14
N LEU A 127 4.67 -4.08 -7.96
CA LEU A 127 5.04 -3.26 -6.79
C LEU A 127 6.55 -2.95 -6.73
N THR A 128 7.34 -3.55 -7.63
CA THR A 128 8.78 -3.32 -7.67
C THR A 128 9.09 -1.92 -8.21
N MET A 129 10.20 -1.36 -7.75
CA MET A 129 10.70 -0.06 -8.21
C MET A 129 10.85 -0.02 -9.73
N ASP A 130 11.38 -1.08 -10.33
CA ASP A 130 11.59 -1.17 -11.78
C ASP A 130 10.25 -1.11 -12.53
N ALA A 131 9.24 -1.85 -12.07
CA ALA A 131 7.91 -1.82 -12.68
C ALA A 131 7.24 -0.43 -12.54
N GLU A 132 7.42 0.24 -11.40
CA GLU A 132 6.93 1.60 -11.20
C GLU A 132 7.61 2.59 -12.17
N LEU A 133 8.94 2.53 -12.28
CA LEU A 133 9.74 3.37 -13.16
C LEU A 133 9.43 3.15 -14.65
N ASP A 134 9.23 1.90 -15.06
CA ASP A 134 8.79 1.53 -16.41
C ASP A 134 7.39 2.10 -16.73
N GLY A 135 6.53 2.22 -15.71
CA GLY A 135 5.22 2.85 -15.81
C GLY A 135 5.28 4.36 -16.08
N PHE A 136 6.30 5.06 -15.60
CA PHE A 136 6.51 6.49 -15.87
C PHE A 136 6.93 6.77 -17.33
N GLY A 137 7.53 5.78 -18.01
CA GLY A 137 8.02 5.91 -19.39
C GLY A 137 6.97 5.67 -20.49
N LYS A 138 5.79 5.14 -20.15
CA LYS A 138 4.71 4.89 -21.12
C LYS A 138 3.62 5.95 -20.97
N PRO A 139 3.17 6.61 -22.06
CA PRO A 139 1.99 7.47 -21.98
C PRO A 139 0.83 6.63 -21.44
N ALA A 140 0.21 7.12 -20.37
CA ALA A 140 -0.88 6.48 -19.65
C ALA A 140 -1.91 5.93 -20.64
N SER A 141 -1.85 4.63 -20.89
CA SER A 141 -2.79 3.92 -21.75
C SER A 141 -4.03 3.63 -20.92
N LYS A 142 -4.80 4.69 -20.64
CA LYS A 142 -6.10 4.75 -19.96
C LYS A 142 -6.17 4.07 -18.56
N PRO A 143 -6.84 4.68 -17.58
CA PRO A 143 -7.17 3.97 -16.36
C PRO A 143 -8.04 2.76 -16.72
N LYS A 144 -7.64 1.54 -16.31
CA LYS A 144 -8.50 0.36 -16.37
C LYS A 144 -9.56 0.45 -15.27
N THR A 145 -10.46 1.42 -15.42
CA THR A 145 -11.73 1.46 -14.69
C THR A 145 -12.69 0.50 -15.39
N GLY A 146 -13.13 -0.53 -14.66
CA GLY A 146 -14.46 -1.12 -14.77
C GLY A 146 -14.81 -1.88 -16.05
N VAL A 147 -14.99 -3.20 -15.89
CA VAL A 147 -15.94 -4.04 -16.63
C VAL A 147 -15.75 -4.08 -18.15
N ASP A 148 -15.10 -5.15 -18.64
CA ASP A 148 -15.40 -5.68 -19.97
C ASP A 148 -15.40 -7.22 -19.91
N ILE A 149 -16.56 -7.77 -19.56
CA ILE A 149 -16.90 -9.17 -19.84
C ILE A 149 -17.57 -9.16 -21.22
N GLY A 150 -16.85 -9.60 -22.27
CA GLY A 150 -17.46 -9.63 -23.60
C GLY A 150 -16.57 -10.01 -24.79
N ARG A 151 -16.16 -11.29 -24.88
CA ARG A 151 -15.95 -12.14 -26.08
C ARG A 151 -15.18 -11.66 -27.33
N SER A 152 -14.27 -12.56 -27.77
CA SER A 152 -13.77 -12.89 -29.13
C SER A 152 -12.88 -11.85 -29.83
N HIS A 153 -11.78 -12.17 -30.53
CA HIS A 153 -11.31 -13.38 -31.24
C HIS A 153 -9.77 -13.30 -31.45
N ASP A 154 -9.12 -14.47 -31.52
CA ASP A 154 -7.86 -14.84 -32.23
C ASP A 154 -6.56 -14.03 -32.07
N VAL A 155 -5.51 -14.70 -31.55
CA VAL A 155 -4.09 -14.77 -32.03
C VAL A 155 -3.31 -15.71 -31.05
N PRO A 156 -2.35 -16.54 -31.52
CA PRO A 156 -2.16 -17.92 -31.04
C PRO A 156 -1.34 -18.09 -29.76
N GLU A 157 -1.66 -19.19 -29.08
CA GLU A 157 -1.10 -19.69 -27.83
C GLU A 157 0.43 -19.85 -27.88
N THR A 158 1.11 -19.13 -27.00
CA THR A 158 2.48 -19.43 -26.54
C THR A 158 2.34 -20.06 -25.15
N PRO A 159 3.14 -21.07 -24.73
CA PRO A 159 2.83 -21.88 -23.55
C PRO A 159 2.68 -20.99 -22.32
N GLU A 160 1.51 -21.09 -21.70
CA GLU A 160 1.05 -20.29 -20.58
C GLU A 160 2.06 -20.36 -19.43
N ALA A 161 2.86 -19.31 -19.24
CA ALA A 161 3.34 -18.98 -17.92
C ALA A 161 2.10 -18.73 -17.07
N SER A 162 1.90 -19.52 -16.02
CA SER A 162 0.78 -19.35 -15.10
C SER A 162 0.70 -17.86 -14.72
N PRO A 163 -0.45 -17.19 -14.91
CA PRO A 163 -0.56 -15.77 -14.60
C PRO A 163 -0.16 -15.58 -13.14
N ALA A 164 0.80 -14.67 -12.91
CA ALA A 164 1.25 -14.35 -11.55
C ALA A 164 0.02 -14.06 -10.66
N PRO A 165 0.01 -14.49 -9.40
CA PRO A 165 -1.12 -14.31 -8.52
C PRO A 165 -1.45 -12.81 -8.40
N THR A 166 -2.67 -12.45 -8.78
CA THR A 166 -3.17 -11.08 -8.69
C THR A 166 -3.59 -10.79 -7.24
N LEU A 167 -3.11 -9.68 -6.70
CA LEU A 167 -3.44 -9.18 -5.37
C LEU A 167 -4.44 -8.04 -5.47
N ASP A 168 -5.44 -8.05 -4.59
CA ASP A 168 -6.37 -6.93 -4.44
C ASP A 168 -5.69 -5.76 -3.74
N VAL A 169 -5.90 -4.55 -4.27
CA VAL A 169 -5.33 -3.30 -3.76
C VAL A 169 -6.41 -2.54 -3.00
N TYR A 170 -6.06 -2.08 -1.81
CA TYR A 170 -6.93 -1.34 -0.91
C TYR A 170 -6.30 -0.01 -0.49
N ASP A 171 -7.11 1.05 -0.45
CA ASP A 171 -6.74 2.29 0.23
C ASP A 171 -7.12 2.21 1.69
N VAL A 172 -6.12 2.37 2.56
CA VAL A 172 -6.35 2.36 4.01
C VAL A 172 -6.88 3.73 4.43
N LEU A 173 -8.08 3.72 5.00
CA LEU A 173 -8.76 4.92 5.48
C LEU A 173 -8.51 5.13 6.97
N LEU A 174 -8.45 4.03 7.72
CA LEU A 174 -8.10 4.04 9.12
C LEU A 174 -7.31 2.80 9.49
N ALA A 175 -6.26 2.99 10.29
CA ALA A 175 -5.56 1.93 10.98
C ALA A 175 -5.45 2.29 12.46
N GLY A 176 -5.77 1.35 13.34
CA GLY A 176 -5.73 1.58 14.78
C GLY A 176 -5.53 0.29 15.55
N VAL A 177 -5.01 0.42 16.77
CA VAL A 177 -4.96 -0.71 17.70
C VAL A 177 -6.35 -0.83 18.33
N ASP A 178 -7.00 -1.96 18.14
CA ASP A 178 -8.25 -2.26 18.84
C ASP A 178 -7.89 -2.86 20.20
N HIS A 179 -8.20 -2.13 21.27
CA HIS A 179 -8.18 -2.68 22.62
C HIS A 179 -9.57 -3.24 22.90
N GLY A 180 -9.87 -4.37 22.25
CA GLY A 180 -10.94 -5.23 22.72
C GLY A 180 -10.63 -5.62 24.17
N HIS A 181 -11.56 -5.30 25.07
CA HIS A 181 -11.53 -5.54 26.51
C HIS A 181 -10.88 -6.84 26.96
#